data_AF-A0A7S1MPC5-F1
#
_entry.id   AF-A0A7S1MPC5-F1
#
_cell.length_a   1.000
_cell.length_b   1.000
_cell.length_c   1.000
_cell.angle_alpha   90.00
_cell.angle_beta   90.00
_cell.angle_gamma   90.00
#
_symmetry.space_group_name_H-M   'P 1'
#
loop_
_entity.id
_entity.type
_entity.pdbx_description
1 polymer ?
#
loop_
_entity_poly.entity_id
_entity_poly.type
_entity_poly.pdbx_seq_one_letter_code
_entity_poly.pdbx_strand_id
1 'polypeptide(L)'
;MSEAGVYKTVVGGNYGLGSKEFAPRHVKAVFDNLLEKVPKRHFTVGIQDDVTHSSLPVGPPIHCVEEGVTQALFFGLGSDGTVGANKAAAAIIGERTEFYSQGHFNYSSQKAGASTVSHLRFGPTPIRSEYEIESSPGADYLACHHTSFLPKFDMVSKARPGASFVVNCPWSTIEDLNNNFPAKLRREIAEKGLDLYTIDAHAVATSVGLPAKRINQVMQASFFHLSNILPPEDSKAQLEAAIDRMYGQKSPDIVSANKAALAAAVENLKKVQYPQSWLQAEDNEASLKVMNPSGTKYSGQVDEFSSKFLKAIDAREADNLPVSAFSPGGETPIGQSRFQKRALSEEVPVWIPDLCTQCNLCSIVCPHAVIRPFLLDKKETAEIPQGYLSRKAKGGELGGLNYTIQVAPYDCTGCAVCVEMCPDDALEMKPSMLSQEKFNEHWEFSLNAVSLKDNLMDKNSVKGSQFQ
;
A
#
# COMPACT_ATOMS: atom_id res chain seq x y z
N MET A 1 -52.59 21.19 -10.92
CA MET A 1 -53.47 20.01 -10.80
C MET A 1 -52.95 18.99 -11.79
N SER A 2 -52.53 17.79 -11.36
CA SER A 2 -52.18 16.71 -12.29
C SER A 2 -53.45 15.92 -12.62
N GLU A 3 -53.67 15.60 -13.90
CA GLU A 3 -54.89 14.98 -14.42
C GLU A 3 -55.21 13.58 -13.85
N ALA A 4 -54.34 13.00 -13.01
CA ALA A 4 -54.47 11.62 -12.53
C ALA A 4 -54.89 11.47 -11.05
N GLY A 5 -55.06 12.54 -10.26
CA GLY A 5 -55.57 12.44 -8.89
C GLY A 5 -54.72 11.65 -7.88
N VAL A 6 -53.50 11.23 -8.22
CA VAL A 6 -52.58 10.54 -7.31
C VAL A 6 -51.51 11.50 -6.79
N TYR A 7 -51.57 11.82 -5.50
CA TYR A 7 -50.50 12.52 -4.79
C TYR A 7 -49.45 11.50 -4.33
N LYS A 8 -48.30 11.45 -5.00
CA LYS A 8 -47.15 10.66 -4.55
C LYS A 8 -46.14 11.58 -3.87
N THR A 9 -45.64 11.17 -2.71
CA THR A 9 -44.47 11.80 -2.10
C THR A 9 -43.25 11.53 -2.99
N VAL A 10 -42.62 12.60 -3.46
CA VAL A 10 -41.38 12.54 -4.25
C VAL A 10 -40.29 13.27 -3.48
N VAL A 11 -39.22 12.55 -3.18
CA VAL A 11 -37.99 13.11 -2.61
C VAL A 11 -36.83 12.81 -3.54
N GLY A 12 -35.81 13.66 -3.52
CA GLY A 12 -34.59 13.49 -4.32
C GLY A 12 -33.35 13.59 -3.43
N GLY A 13 -32.28 12.91 -3.84
CA GLY A 13 -30.99 12.96 -3.19
C GLY A 13 -29.84 12.60 -4.13
N ASN A 14 -28.62 12.89 -3.68
CA ASN A 14 -27.38 12.69 -4.44
C ASN A 14 -26.58 11.50 -3.87
N TYR A 15 -25.95 10.74 -4.75
CA TYR A 15 -25.07 9.62 -4.42
C TYR A 15 -23.94 9.50 -5.45
N GLY A 16 -22.89 8.74 -5.15
CA GLY A 16 -21.92 8.30 -6.16
C GLY A 16 -21.03 9.38 -6.80
N LEU A 17 -21.02 10.61 -6.28
CA LEU A 17 -20.16 11.67 -6.80
C LEU A 17 -18.69 11.26 -6.68
N GLY A 18 -17.94 11.37 -7.78
CA GLY A 18 -16.53 10.96 -7.80
C GLY A 18 -16.31 9.47 -7.54
N SER A 19 -17.24 8.62 -7.95
CA SER A 19 -17.23 7.17 -7.69
C SER A 19 -17.31 6.79 -6.21
N LYS A 20 -17.90 7.65 -5.37
CA LYS A 20 -18.21 7.31 -3.98
C LYS A 20 -19.03 6.02 -3.91
N GLU A 21 -18.67 5.14 -2.99
CA GLU A 21 -19.29 3.83 -2.83
C GLU A 21 -20.82 3.90 -2.68
N PHE A 22 -21.54 3.00 -3.36
CA PHE A 22 -23.01 2.91 -3.32
C PHE A 22 -23.47 1.45 -3.15
N ALA A 23 -23.00 0.83 -2.08
CA ALA A 23 -23.39 -0.51 -1.65
C ALA A 23 -24.87 -0.65 -1.20
N PRO A 24 -25.43 -1.88 -1.08
CA PRO A 24 -26.82 -2.13 -0.71
C PRO A 24 -27.30 -1.45 0.57
N ARG A 25 -26.43 -1.25 1.57
CA ARG A 25 -26.76 -0.50 2.79
C ARG A 25 -27.14 0.96 2.53
N HIS A 26 -26.57 1.58 1.50
CA HIS A 26 -26.93 2.94 1.08
C HIS A 26 -28.30 2.95 0.41
N VAL A 27 -28.59 1.94 -0.42
CA VAL A 27 -29.91 1.75 -1.03
C VAL A 27 -30.98 1.56 0.05
N LYS A 28 -30.70 0.74 1.07
CA LYS A 28 -31.61 0.55 2.22
C LYS A 28 -31.86 1.88 2.94
N ALA A 29 -30.82 2.70 3.18
CA ALA A 29 -30.99 4.00 3.81
C ALA A 29 -31.96 4.92 3.03
N VAL A 30 -31.94 4.86 1.68
CA VAL A 30 -32.89 5.60 0.84
C VAL A 30 -34.32 5.07 1.03
N PHE A 31 -34.52 3.75 1.06
CA PHE A 31 -35.84 3.16 1.33
C PHE A 31 -36.34 3.47 2.74
N ASP A 32 -35.48 3.38 3.76
CA ASP A 32 -35.83 3.71 5.14
C ASP A 32 -36.29 5.17 5.24
N ASN A 33 -35.58 6.10 4.59
CA ASN A 33 -35.98 7.52 4.54
C ASN A 33 -37.35 7.72 3.87
N LEU A 34 -37.70 6.95 2.84
CA LEU A 34 -39.03 7.02 2.20
C LEU A 34 -40.15 6.51 3.10
N LEU A 35 -39.84 5.61 4.05
CA LEU A 35 -40.80 5.05 5.01
C LEU A 35 -41.00 5.94 6.25
N GLU A 36 -40.16 6.96 6.43
CA GLU A 36 -40.31 7.93 7.51
C GLU A 36 -41.62 8.72 7.40
N LYS A 37 -42.13 9.18 8.55
CA LYS A 37 -43.34 10.04 8.59
C LYS A 37 -43.15 11.33 7.79
N VAL A 38 -41.92 11.86 7.81
CA VAL A 38 -41.51 13.04 7.04
C VAL A 38 -40.17 12.73 6.37
N PRO A 39 -40.17 12.17 5.14
CA PRO A 39 -38.94 11.84 4.43
C PRO A 39 -38.06 13.06 4.21
N LYS A 40 -36.75 12.94 4.48
CA LYS A 40 -35.77 13.99 4.18
C LYS A 40 -35.74 14.21 2.67
N ARG A 41 -35.71 15.48 2.25
CA ARG A 41 -35.59 15.92 0.85
C ARG A 41 -34.19 16.50 0.63
N HIS A 42 -33.72 16.48 -0.62
CA HIS A 42 -32.40 16.99 -1.02
C HIS A 42 -31.28 16.39 -0.18
N PHE A 43 -31.39 15.08 0.09
CA PHE A 43 -30.44 14.38 0.93
C PHE A 43 -29.18 13.97 0.17
N THR A 44 -28.16 13.58 0.91
CA THR A 44 -26.98 12.88 0.38
C THR A 44 -26.89 11.49 1.01
N VAL A 45 -26.26 10.53 0.33
CA VAL A 45 -26.01 9.19 0.90
C VAL A 45 -24.59 8.74 0.56
N GLY A 46 -23.94 8.08 1.52
CA GLY A 46 -22.54 7.65 1.42
C GLY A 46 -21.52 8.62 2.01
N ILE A 47 -21.93 9.81 2.48
CA ILE A 47 -21.07 10.77 3.19
C ILE A 47 -21.65 11.12 4.56
N GLN A 48 -20.81 11.64 5.45
CA GLN A 48 -21.24 12.28 6.70
C GLN A 48 -21.26 13.80 6.50
N ASP A 49 -22.45 14.36 6.26
CA ASP A 49 -22.63 15.80 6.16
C ASP A 49 -23.05 16.38 7.51
N ASP A 50 -22.07 16.81 8.28
CA ASP A 50 -22.20 17.47 9.57
C ASP A 50 -22.27 19.00 9.48
N VAL A 51 -22.30 19.55 8.26
CA VAL A 51 -22.38 21.00 8.01
C VAL A 51 -23.79 21.42 7.62
N THR A 52 -24.36 20.79 6.58
CA THR A 52 -25.73 21.09 6.13
C THR A 52 -26.74 20.02 6.53
N HIS A 53 -26.28 18.95 7.18
CA HIS A 53 -27.11 17.87 7.70
C HIS A 53 -27.98 17.19 6.63
N SER A 54 -27.53 17.17 5.38
CA SER A 54 -28.23 16.54 4.27
C SER A 54 -28.10 15.02 4.25
N SER A 55 -27.08 14.45 4.89
CA SER A 55 -26.81 13.02 4.80
C SER A 55 -27.89 12.16 5.47
N LEU A 56 -28.17 11.00 4.87
CA LEU A 56 -28.97 9.93 5.49
C LEU A 56 -28.09 9.05 6.39
N PRO A 57 -28.61 8.59 7.55
CA PRO A 57 -27.92 7.59 8.35
C PRO A 57 -27.83 6.27 7.58
N VAL A 58 -26.64 5.66 7.57
CA VAL A 58 -26.39 4.40 6.87
C VAL A 58 -26.22 3.29 7.91
N GLY A 59 -26.98 2.20 7.74
CA GLY A 59 -26.89 1.02 8.60
C GLY A 59 -25.66 0.14 8.31
N PRO A 60 -25.54 -0.99 9.00
CA PRO A 60 -24.49 -1.97 8.73
C PRO A 60 -24.62 -2.56 7.30
N PRO A 61 -23.54 -3.18 6.77
CA PRO A 61 -23.59 -3.96 5.52
C PRO A 61 -24.73 -4.98 5.51
N ILE A 62 -25.32 -5.18 4.33
CA ILE A 62 -26.45 -6.09 4.13
C ILE A 62 -26.01 -7.20 3.19
N HIS A 63 -26.31 -8.44 3.56
CA HIS A 63 -26.06 -9.59 2.71
C HIS A 63 -27.05 -9.58 1.52
N CYS A 64 -26.55 -9.16 0.36
CA CYS A 64 -27.29 -9.18 -0.92
C CYS A 64 -26.55 -9.95 -2.02
N VAL A 65 -25.53 -10.72 -1.64
CA VAL A 65 -24.77 -11.59 -2.55
C VAL A 65 -25.51 -12.92 -2.68
N GLU A 66 -25.64 -13.41 -3.91
CA GLU A 66 -26.28 -14.70 -4.20
C GLU A 66 -25.47 -15.87 -3.64
N GLU A 67 -26.15 -16.98 -3.35
CA GLU A 67 -25.50 -18.19 -2.88
C GLU A 67 -24.54 -18.77 -3.95
N GLY A 68 -23.40 -19.32 -3.50
CA GLY A 68 -22.38 -19.87 -4.38
C GLY A 68 -21.46 -18.85 -5.06
N VAL A 69 -21.57 -17.56 -4.73
CA VAL A 69 -20.61 -16.54 -5.17
C VAL A 69 -19.41 -16.50 -4.22
N THR A 70 -18.23 -16.81 -4.74
CA THR A 70 -16.94 -16.63 -4.07
C THR A 70 -16.45 -15.20 -4.24
N GLN A 71 -16.00 -14.57 -3.16
CA GLN A 71 -15.47 -13.22 -3.10
C GLN A 71 -14.00 -13.23 -2.66
N ALA A 72 -13.13 -12.53 -3.39
CA ALA A 72 -11.70 -12.48 -3.10
C ALA A 72 -11.14 -11.05 -3.10
N LEU A 73 -10.28 -10.75 -2.12
CA LEU A 73 -9.60 -9.48 -1.94
C LEU A 73 -8.08 -9.65 -2.07
N PHE A 74 -7.44 -8.80 -2.87
CA PHE A 74 -5.99 -8.82 -3.05
C PHE A 74 -5.39 -7.44 -2.83
N PHE A 75 -4.50 -7.34 -1.85
CA PHE A 75 -3.76 -6.14 -1.51
C PHE A 75 -2.35 -6.24 -2.11
N GLY A 76 -2.13 -5.54 -3.21
CA GLY A 76 -0.88 -5.55 -3.97
C GLY A 76 -0.19 -4.19 -4.00
N LEU A 77 1.09 -4.16 -4.35
CA LEU A 77 1.87 -2.96 -4.61
C LEU A 77 1.84 -2.63 -6.10
N GLY A 78 1.74 -1.35 -6.45
CA GLY A 78 1.84 -0.90 -7.84
C GLY A 78 3.14 -1.41 -8.48
N SER A 79 2.99 -2.13 -9.61
CA SER A 79 4.06 -2.79 -10.37
C SER A 79 4.56 -4.15 -9.85
N ASP A 80 3.91 -4.76 -8.85
CA ASP A 80 4.23 -6.14 -8.39
C ASP A 80 3.59 -7.26 -9.24
N GLY A 81 2.69 -6.91 -10.16
CA GLY A 81 1.99 -7.83 -11.05
C GLY A 81 0.66 -8.38 -10.53
N THR A 82 0.23 -8.01 -9.31
CA THR A 82 -1.02 -8.48 -8.67
C THR A 82 -2.26 -8.24 -9.51
N VAL A 83 -2.47 -7.00 -9.95
CA VAL A 83 -3.64 -6.64 -10.79
C VAL A 83 -3.64 -7.42 -12.09
N GLY A 84 -2.47 -7.62 -12.71
CA GLY A 84 -2.33 -8.39 -13.95
C GLY A 84 -2.69 -9.86 -13.74
N ALA A 85 -2.18 -10.46 -12.66
CA ALA A 85 -2.52 -11.82 -12.26
C ALA A 85 -4.02 -11.98 -11.96
N ASN A 86 -4.64 -11.00 -11.31
CA ASN A 86 -6.07 -11.03 -10.99
C ASN A 86 -6.95 -10.90 -12.24
N LYS A 87 -6.57 -10.06 -13.21
CA LYS A 87 -7.23 -10.02 -14.52
C LYS A 87 -7.10 -11.36 -15.26
N ALA A 88 -5.92 -11.97 -15.23
CA ALA A 88 -5.70 -13.29 -15.82
C ALA A 88 -6.53 -14.37 -15.12
N ALA A 89 -6.56 -14.38 -13.79
CA ALA A 89 -7.37 -15.31 -13.01
C ALA A 89 -8.86 -15.15 -13.34
N ALA A 90 -9.35 -13.91 -13.43
CA ALA A 90 -10.74 -13.65 -13.80
C ALA A 90 -11.09 -14.12 -15.21
N ALA A 91 -10.18 -13.96 -16.18
CA ALA A 91 -10.34 -14.48 -17.53
C ALA A 91 -10.30 -16.01 -17.56
N ILE A 92 -9.36 -16.64 -16.86
CA ILE A 92 -9.25 -18.11 -16.78
C ILE A 92 -10.54 -18.71 -16.22
N ILE A 93 -11.07 -18.16 -15.13
CA ILE A 93 -12.30 -18.67 -14.52
C ILE A 93 -13.47 -18.48 -15.49
N GLY A 94 -13.65 -17.29 -16.07
CA GLY A 94 -14.76 -17.03 -17.00
C GLY A 94 -14.69 -17.78 -18.34
N GLU A 95 -13.49 -18.16 -18.80
CA GLU A 95 -13.32 -18.94 -20.04
C GLU A 95 -13.43 -20.46 -19.83
N ARG A 96 -13.26 -20.93 -18.58
CA ARG A 96 -13.09 -22.37 -18.27
C ARG A 96 -14.14 -22.95 -17.36
N THR A 97 -15.01 -22.12 -16.78
CA THR A 97 -16.15 -22.55 -15.99
C THR A 97 -17.43 -21.89 -16.49
N GLU A 98 -18.57 -22.38 -16.02
CA GLU A 98 -19.86 -21.73 -16.21
C GLU A 98 -20.07 -20.52 -15.27
N PHE A 99 -19.04 -20.12 -14.53
CA PHE A 99 -19.16 -19.00 -13.59
C PHE A 99 -19.08 -17.66 -14.29
N TYR A 100 -19.95 -16.76 -13.87
CA TYR A 100 -19.78 -15.34 -14.09
C TYR A 100 -18.56 -14.86 -13.31
N SER A 101 -17.79 -13.97 -13.94
CA SER A 101 -16.54 -13.42 -13.42
C SER A 101 -16.63 -11.91 -13.39
N GLN A 102 -16.41 -11.32 -12.21
CA GLN A 102 -16.40 -9.88 -12.00
C GLN A 102 -15.06 -9.46 -11.39
N GLY A 103 -14.44 -8.42 -11.94
CA GLY A 103 -13.23 -7.82 -11.38
C GLY A 103 -13.34 -6.31 -11.29
N HIS A 104 -13.14 -5.78 -10.09
CA HIS A 104 -13.01 -4.34 -9.82
C HIS A 104 -11.65 -4.07 -9.18
N PHE A 105 -10.97 -3.00 -9.62
CA PHE A 105 -9.58 -2.74 -9.25
C PHE A 105 -9.41 -1.30 -8.80
N ASN A 106 -9.13 -1.13 -7.52
CA ASN A 106 -8.85 0.16 -6.91
C ASN A 106 -7.36 0.48 -7.02
N TYR A 107 -7.04 1.51 -7.78
CA TYR A 107 -5.69 2.03 -7.94
C TYR A 107 -5.53 3.32 -7.13
N SER A 108 -4.31 3.56 -6.65
CA SER A 108 -3.93 4.89 -6.17
C SER A 108 -3.68 5.86 -7.34
N SER A 109 -3.79 7.16 -7.06
CA SER A 109 -3.33 8.22 -7.97
C SER A 109 -1.79 8.24 -8.14
N GLN A 110 -1.07 7.61 -7.22
CA GLN A 110 0.38 7.46 -7.27
C GLN A 110 0.77 6.41 -8.31
N LYS A 111 1.60 6.81 -9.28
CA LYS A 111 1.97 5.98 -10.46
C LYS A 111 2.74 4.71 -10.12
N ALA A 112 3.53 4.70 -9.05
CA ALA A 112 4.37 3.57 -8.65
C ALA A 112 4.47 3.43 -7.13
N GLY A 113 4.64 2.19 -6.65
CA GLY A 113 4.83 1.89 -5.23
C GLY A 113 3.62 2.22 -4.35
N ALA A 114 2.42 2.27 -4.92
CA ALA A 114 1.21 2.58 -4.20
C ALA A 114 0.33 1.35 -4.03
N SER A 115 -0.53 1.32 -3.02
CA SER A 115 -1.40 0.17 -2.80
C SER A 115 -2.45 0.03 -3.92
N THR A 116 -2.72 -1.21 -4.27
CA THR A 116 -3.81 -1.62 -5.16
C THR A 116 -4.67 -2.61 -4.39
N VAL A 117 -5.99 -2.50 -4.56
CA VAL A 117 -6.94 -3.46 -3.98
C VAL A 117 -7.77 -4.03 -5.12
N SER A 118 -7.69 -5.34 -5.32
CA SER A 118 -8.50 -6.03 -6.32
C SER A 118 -9.65 -6.74 -5.64
N HIS A 119 -10.86 -6.50 -6.13
CA HIS A 119 -12.09 -7.16 -5.72
C HIS A 119 -12.51 -8.10 -6.84
N LEU A 120 -12.48 -9.40 -6.58
CA LEU A 120 -12.93 -10.40 -7.53
C LEU A 120 -14.17 -11.11 -6.98
N ARG A 121 -15.12 -11.41 -7.86
CA ARG A 121 -16.28 -12.25 -7.55
C ARG A 121 -16.47 -13.28 -8.65
N PHE A 122 -16.78 -14.51 -8.25
CA PHE A 122 -17.01 -15.63 -9.15
C PHE A 122 -18.23 -16.41 -8.68
N GLY A 123 -19.15 -16.77 -9.57
CA GLY A 123 -20.29 -17.58 -9.16
C GLY A 123 -21.19 -18.04 -10.31
N PRO A 124 -22.13 -18.96 -10.04
CA PRO A 124 -22.97 -19.57 -11.07
C PRO A 124 -24.07 -18.63 -11.60
N THR A 125 -24.32 -17.51 -10.93
CA THR A 125 -25.37 -16.55 -11.27
C THR A 125 -24.80 -15.21 -11.74
N PRO A 126 -25.53 -14.43 -12.57
CA PRO A 126 -25.08 -13.10 -12.99
C PRO A 126 -24.77 -12.18 -11.81
N ILE A 127 -23.53 -11.71 -11.72
CA ILE A 127 -23.06 -10.87 -10.60
C ILE A 127 -23.47 -9.41 -10.85
N ARG A 128 -24.37 -8.89 -10.01
CA ARG A 128 -24.87 -7.50 -10.06
C ARG A 128 -24.30 -6.60 -8.96
N SER A 129 -23.28 -7.08 -8.26
CA SER A 129 -22.66 -6.36 -7.15
C SER A 129 -21.71 -5.27 -7.65
N GLU A 130 -22.24 -4.15 -8.11
CA GLU A 130 -21.50 -2.97 -8.58
C GLU A 130 -21.00 -2.10 -7.41
N TYR A 131 -20.41 -2.75 -6.39
CA TYR A 131 -19.88 -2.15 -5.16
C TYR A 131 -18.68 -2.97 -4.66
N GLU A 132 -17.82 -2.37 -3.84
CA GLU A 132 -16.71 -3.09 -3.19
C GLU A 132 -17.19 -4.25 -2.31
N ILE A 133 -16.32 -5.23 -2.07
CA ILE A 133 -16.62 -6.30 -1.10
C ILE A 133 -16.71 -5.67 0.30
N GLU A 134 -17.85 -5.84 0.98
CA GLU A 134 -18.11 -5.41 2.35
C GLU A 134 -17.89 -6.56 3.34
N SER A 135 -17.91 -6.27 4.64
CA SER A 135 -17.73 -7.26 5.72
C SER A 135 -18.89 -8.25 5.87
N SER A 136 -20.02 -8.03 5.19
CA SER A 136 -21.13 -8.99 5.12
C SER A 136 -21.57 -9.17 3.66
N PRO A 137 -21.54 -10.40 3.10
CA PRO A 137 -21.12 -11.63 3.77
C PRO A 137 -19.60 -11.76 3.97
N GLY A 138 -18.79 -10.83 3.46
CA GLY A 138 -17.33 -10.86 3.56
C GLY A 138 -16.63 -11.61 2.42
N ALA A 139 -15.32 -11.43 2.30
CA ALA A 139 -14.47 -12.14 1.37
C ALA A 139 -14.11 -13.54 1.89
N ASP A 140 -14.19 -14.55 1.02
CA ASP A 140 -13.77 -15.94 1.25
C ASP A 140 -12.26 -16.11 1.22
N TYR A 141 -11.57 -15.25 0.45
CA TYR A 141 -10.13 -15.26 0.28
C TYR A 141 -9.57 -13.85 0.36
N LEU A 142 -8.49 -13.68 1.12
CA LEU A 142 -7.75 -12.44 1.24
C LEU A 142 -6.27 -12.73 1.00
N ALA A 143 -5.60 -11.87 0.24
CA ALA A 143 -4.15 -11.95 0.08
C ALA A 143 -3.48 -10.60 0.29
N CYS A 144 -2.44 -10.59 1.12
CA CYS A 144 -1.55 -9.47 1.36
C CYS A 144 -0.20 -9.75 0.70
N HIS A 145 0.06 -9.11 -0.44
CA HIS A 145 1.26 -9.39 -1.24
C HIS A 145 2.49 -8.59 -0.79
N HIS A 146 2.33 -7.64 0.15
CA HIS A 146 3.42 -6.83 0.65
C HIS A 146 3.27 -6.54 2.16
N THR A 147 4.30 -6.83 2.95
CA THR A 147 4.27 -6.76 4.42
C THR A 147 4.01 -5.37 4.98
N SER A 148 4.40 -4.31 4.27
CA SER A 148 4.14 -2.91 4.66
C SER A 148 2.65 -2.55 4.81
N PHE A 149 1.72 -3.39 4.33
CA PHE A 149 0.28 -3.18 4.43
C PHE A 149 -0.33 -3.71 5.73
N LEU A 150 0.25 -4.78 6.31
CA LEU A 150 -0.19 -5.37 7.59
C LEU A 150 -0.43 -4.34 8.69
N PRO A 151 0.45 -3.34 8.87
CA PRO A 151 0.24 -2.28 9.85
C PRO A 151 -0.74 -1.17 9.44
N LYS A 152 -0.96 -0.96 8.14
CA LYS A 152 -1.60 0.25 7.61
C LYS A 152 -3.07 0.03 7.25
N PHE A 153 -3.42 -1.16 6.78
CA PHE A 153 -4.73 -1.41 6.19
C PHE A 153 -5.54 -2.36 7.06
N ASP A 154 -6.79 -1.99 7.27
CA ASP A 154 -7.80 -2.89 7.77
C ASP A 154 -8.23 -3.88 6.66
N MET A 155 -7.48 -4.97 6.53
CA MET A 155 -7.71 -5.99 5.50
C MET A 155 -8.73 -7.03 5.94
N VAL A 156 -8.60 -7.52 7.17
CA VAL A 156 -9.32 -8.71 7.65
C VAL A 156 -10.71 -8.39 8.19
N SER A 157 -11.07 -7.12 8.45
CA SER A 157 -12.45 -6.78 8.83
C SER A 157 -13.47 -7.18 7.77
N LYS A 158 -13.08 -7.10 6.49
CA LYS A 158 -13.86 -7.50 5.32
C LYS A 158 -13.85 -9.02 5.07
N ALA A 159 -13.14 -9.82 5.86
CA ALA A 159 -13.13 -11.28 5.74
C ALA A 159 -14.38 -11.91 6.36
N ARG A 160 -14.93 -12.94 5.70
CA ARG A 160 -15.91 -13.82 6.33
C ARG A 160 -15.24 -14.69 7.41
N PRO A 161 -15.98 -15.18 8.43
CA PRO A 161 -15.44 -16.18 9.35
C PRO A 161 -14.95 -17.43 8.61
N GLY A 162 -13.78 -17.94 8.98
CA GLY A 162 -13.14 -19.10 8.32
C GLY A 162 -12.54 -18.81 6.93
N ALA A 163 -12.44 -17.54 6.50
CA ALA A 163 -11.80 -17.20 5.24
C ALA A 163 -10.31 -17.57 5.22
N SER A 164 -9.78 -17.86 4.04
CA SER A 164 -8.33 -18.01 3.84
C SER A 164 -7.66 -16.63 3.78
N PHE A 165 -6.63 -16.42 4.60
CA PHE A 165 -5.80 -15.21 4.56
C PHE A 165 -4.35 -15.58 4.25
N VAL A 166 -3.84 -15.15 3.09
CA VAL A 166 -2.48 -15.44 2.63
C VAL A 166 -1.61 -14.20 2.74
N VAL A 167 -0.45 -14.32 3.37
CA VAL A 167 0.51 -13.22 3.51
C VAL A 167 1.83 -13.59 2.85
N ASN A 168 2.27 -12.76 1.90
CA ASN A 168 3.64 -12.83 1.36
C ASN A 168 4.62 -12.25 2.38
N CYS A 169 5.35 -13.11 3.07
CA CYS A 169 6.37 -12.71 4.04
C CYS A 169 7.40 -13.83 4.27
N PRO A 170 8.61 -13.49 4.72
CA PRO A 170 9.63 -14.48 5.07
C PRO A 170 9.36 -15.18 6.43
N TRP A 171 8.34 -14.75 7.16
CA TRP A 171 8.07 -15.19 8.53
C TRP A 171 7.25 -16.49 8.54
N SER A 172 7.75 -17.49 9.26
CA SER A 172 7.08 -18.79 9.36
C SER A 172 6.93 -19.33 10.77
N THR A 173 7.58 -18.71 11.76
CA THR A 173 7.42 -19.09 13.17
C THR A 173 6.41 -18.18 13.87
N ILE A 174 5.76 -18.69 14.93
CA ILE A 174 4.85 -17.88 15.74
C ILE A 174 5.58 -16.71 16.43
N GLU A 175 6.85 -16.88 16.76
CA GLU A 175 7.68 -15.81 17.32
C GLU A 175 7.86 -14.68 16.31
N ASP A 176 8.26 -14.99 15.08
CA ASP A 176 8.40 -14.00 14.01
C ASP A 176 7.08 -13.28 13.75
N LEU A 177 5.97 -14.03 13.67
CA LEU A 177 4.65 -13.44 13.45
C LEU A 177 4.20 -12.57 14.62
N ASN A 178 4.48 -12.94 15.87
CA ASN A 178 4.18 -12.09 17.02
C ASN A 178 4.99 -10.78 17.00
N ASN A 179 6.22 -10.83 16.48
CA ASN A 179 7.09 -9.66 16.37
C ASN A 179 6.75 -8.75 15.19
N ASN A 180 6.11 -9.28 14.14
CA ASN A 180 5.87 -8.56 12.88
C ASN A 180 4.38 -8.36 12.52
N PHE A 181 3.43 -9.04 13.16
CA PHE A 181 2.01 -8.82 12.94
C PHE A 181 1.45 -7.94 14.07
N PRO A 182 0.80 -6.81 13.74
CA PRO A 182 0.14 -5.96 14.73
C PRO A 182 -0.83 -6.75 15.62
N ALA A 183 -0.95 -6.35 16.88
CA ALA A 183 -1.82 -7.03 17.83
C ALA A 183 -3.29 -7.00 17.39
N LYS A 184 -3.81 -5.87 16.89
CA LYS A 184 -5.13 -5.78 16.24
C LYS A 184 -5.34 -6.85 15.16
N LEU A 185 -4.41 -6.97 14.21
CA LEU A 185 -4.50 -7.96 13.14
C LEU A 185 -4.54 -9.40 13.69
N ARG A 186 -3.69 -9.71 14.68
CA ARG A 186 -3.67 -11.03 15.32
C ARG A 186 -5.00 -11.35 16.02
N ARG A 187 -5.59 -10.39 16.73
CA ARG A 187 -6.92 -10.53 17.35
C ARG A 187 -7.98 -10.82 16.30
N GLU A 188 -8.06 -10.01 15.24
CA GLU A 188 -9.08 -10.15 14.19
C GLU A 188 -8.97 -11.47 13.42
N ILE A 189 -7.75 -11.94 13.16
CA ILE A 189 -7.50 -13.28 12.58
C ILE A 189 -8.10 -14.37 13.48
N ALA A 190 -7.82 -14.30 14.79
CA ALA A 190 -8.28 -15.31 15.74
C ALA A 190 -9.78 -15.23 16.02
N GLU A 191 -10.36 -14.04 16.14
CA GLU A 191 -11.80 -13.80 16.38
C GLU A 191 -12.66 -14.33 15.22
N LYS A 192 -12.21 -14.14 13.98
CA LYS A 192 -12.88 -14.67 12.79
C LYS A 192 -12.50 -16.11 12.47
N GLY A 193 -11.55 -16.70 13.19
CA GLY A 193 -11.05 -18.06 12.96
C GLY A 193 -10.52 -18.24 11.54
N LEU A 194 -9.73 -17.28 11.03
CA LEU A 194 -9.24 -17.32 9.65
C LEU A 194 -8.21 -18.44 9.45
N ASP A 195 -8.22 -19.05 8.28
CA ASP A 195 -7.15 -19.95 7.86
C ASP A 195 -5.96 -19.11 7.36
N LEU A 196 -4.99 -18.86 8.25
CA LEU A 196 -3.80 -18.06 7.96
C LEU A 196 -2.74 -18.91 7.24
N TYR A 197 -2.23 -18.39 6.12
CA TYR A 197 -1.12 -18.97 5.36
C TYR A 197 -0.01 -17.94 5.15
N THR A 198 1.24 -18.37 5.23
CA THR A 198 2.40 -17.54 4.88
C THR A 198 3.23 -18.20 3.78
N ILE A 199 3.86 -17.36 2.95
CA ILE A 199 4.76 -17.79 1.88
C ILE A 199 5.80 -16.70 1.60
N ASP A 200 7.06 -17.08 1.45
CA ASP A 200 8.10 -16.16 0.96
C ASP A 200 8.13 -16.22 -0.57
N ALA A 201 7.26 -15.45 -1.22
CA ALA A 201 7.12 -15.50 -2.67
C ALA A 201 8.38 -14.99 -3.40
N HIS A 202 9.17 -14.13 -2.75
CA HIS A 202 10.43 -13.64 -3.30
C HIS A 202 11.50 -14.74 -3.33
N ALA A 203 11.63 -15.49 -2.23
CA ALA A 203 12.55 -16.63 -2.15
C ALA A 203 12.12 -17.74 -3.12
N VAL A 204 10.81 -18.04 -3.19
CA VAL A 204 10.27 -19.04 -4.12
C VAL A 204 10.50 -18.63 -5.58
N ALA A 205 10.26 -17.38 -5.95
CA ALA A 205 10.54 -16.90 -7.30
C ALA A 205 12.03 -17.05 -7.65
N THR A 206 12.91 -16.69 -6.72
CA THR A 206 14.36 -16.77 -6.90
C THR A 206 14.85 -18.22 -7.07
N SER A 207 14.30 -19.16 -6.29
CA SER A 207 14.73 -20.57 -6.33
C SER A 207 14.40 -21.27 -7.66
N VAL A 208 13.39 -20.78 -8.38
CA VAL A 208 12.97 -21.29 -9.69
C VAL A 208 13.51 -20.47 -10.87
N GLY A 209 14.42 -19.52 -10.62
CA GLY A 209 15.07 -18.72 -11.66
C GLY A 209 14.26 -17.52 -12.15
N LEU A 210 13.19 -17.13 -11.46
CA LEU A 210 12.46 -15.88 -11.72
C LEU A 210 13.10 -14.72 -10.92
N PRO A 211 13.04 -13.47 -11.43
CA PRO A 211 13.46 -12.31 -10.66
C PRO A 211 12.65 -12.21 -9.35
N ALA A 212 13.33 -11.96 -8.22
CA ALA A 212 12.71 -11.87 -6.89
C ALA A 212 11.48 -10.95 -6.82
N LYS A 213 11.45 -9.88 -7.63
CA LYS A 213 10.33 -8.92 -7.68
C LYS A 213 9.06 -9.46 -8.36
N ARG A 214 9.11 -10.63 -9.02
CA ARG A 214 7.98 -11.24 -9.74
C ARG A 214 7.30 -12.32 -8.89
N ILE A 215 6.57 -11.89 -7.88
CA ILE A 215 5.80 -12.76 -6.98
C ILE A 215 4.44 -13.20 -7.55
N ASN A 216 4.02 -12.61 -8.68
CA ASN A 216 2.67 -12.74 -9.22
C ASN A 216 2.24 -14.19 -9.49
N GLN A 217 3.11 -15.03 -10.06
CA GLN A 217 2.77 -16.44 -10.31
C GLN A 217 2.63 -17.25 -9.03
N VAL A 218 3.50 -17.00 -8.07
CA VAL A 218 3.49 -17.71 -6.77
C VAL A 218 2.19 -17.41 -6.04
N MET A 219 1.84 -16.12 -5.93
CA MET A 219 0.60 -15.69 -5.26
C MET A 219 -0.66 -16.13 -6.00
N GLN A 220 -0.63 -16.14 -7.35
CA GLN A 220 -1.74 -16.63 -8.16
C GLN A 220 -1.96 -18.13 -7.96
N ALA A 221 -0.87 -18.94 -7.91
CA ALA A 221 -0.96 -20.36 -7.61
C ALA A 221 -1.57 -20.62 -6.23
N SER A 222 -1.17 -19.85 -5.21
CA SER A 222 -1.77 -19.93 -3.87
C SER A 222 -3.27 -19.64 -3.89
N PHE A 223 -3.72 -18.66 -4.66
CA PHE A 223 -5.15 -18.35 -4.81
C PHE A 223 -5.93 -19.51 -5.42
N PHE A 224 -5.47 -20.08 -6.54
CA PHE A 224 -6.18 -21.21 -7.16
C PHE A 224 -6.18 -22.45 -6.27
N HIS A 225 -5.07 -22.71 -5.57
CA HIS A 225 -4.97 -23.84 -4.65
C HIS A 225 -5.94 -23.74 -3.46
N LEU A 226 -6.10 -22.55 -2.88
CA LEU A 226 -6.93 -22.36 -1.68
C LEU A 226 -8.39 -22.04 -1.97
N SER A 227 -8.69 -21.37 -3.09
CA SER A 227 -10.05 -20.93 -3.40
C SER A 227 -10.98 -22.07 -3.83
N ASN A 228 -10.41 -23.20 -4.30
CA ASN A 228 -11.16 -24.37 -4.80
C ASN A 228 -12.22 -24.02 -5.87
N ILE A 229 -12.07 -22.89 -6.58
CA ILE A 229 -12.99 -22.44 -7.63
C ILE A 229 -12.90 -23.36 -8.86
N LEU A 230 -11.72 -23.94 -9.08
CA LEU A 230 -11.47 -24.93 -10.12
C LEU A 230 -11.20 -26.29 -9.47
N PRO A 231 -11.58 -27.41 -10.11
CA PRO A 231 -11.12 -28.73 -9.71
C PRO A 231 -9.57 -28.76 -9.62
N PRO A 232 -8.96 -29.47 -8.66
CA PRO A 232 -7.50 -29.44 -8.47
C PRO A 232 -6.70 -29.86 -9.71
N GLU A 233 -7.14 -30.92 -10.40
CA GLU A 233 -6.49 -31.42 -11.62
C GLU A 233 -6.59 -30.43 -12.78
N ASP A 234 -7.72 -29.72 -12.89
CA ASP A 234 -7.92 -28.69 -13.91
C ASP A 234 -7.12 -27.42 -13.58
N SER A 235 -6.98 -27.05 -12.30
CA SER A 235 -6.32 -25.82 -11.87
C SER A 235 -4.88 -25.71 -12.39
N LYS A 236 -4.09 -26.78 -12.21
CA LYS A 236 -2.68 -26.78 -12.63
C LYS A 236 -2.55 -26.73 -14.16
N ALA A 237 -3.27 -27.60 -14.87
CA ALA A 237 -3.23 -27.65 -16.33
C ALA A 237 -3.66 -26.32 -16.97
N GLN A 238 -4.68 -25.65 -16.41
CA GLN A 238 -5.16 -24.36 -16.90
C GLN A 238 -4.17 -23.23 -16.64
N LEU A 239 -3.53 -23.19 -15.46
CA LEU A 239 -2.49 -22.22 -15.16
C LEU A 239 -1.26 -22.40 -16.06
N GLU A 240 -0.84 -23.65 -16.30
CA GLU A 240 0.25 -23.95 -17.22
C GLU A 240 -0.08 -23.53 -18.67
N ALA A 241 -1.32 -23.77 -19.12
CA ALA A 241 -1.78 -23.33 -20.45
C ALA A 241 -1.85 -21.79 -20.57
N ALA A 242 -2.23 -21.08 -19.50
CA ALA A 242 -2.22 -19.62 -19.46
C ALA A 242 -0.78 -19.08 -19.55
N ILE A 243 0.17 -19.70 -18.85
CA ILE A 243 1.60 -19.39 -18.95
C ILE A 243 2.10 -19.59 -20.38
N ASP A 244 1.74 -20.71 -21.03
CA ASP A 244 2.12 -20.98 -22.42
C ASP A 244 1.60 -19.90 -23.38
N ARG A 245 0.34 -19.46 -23.21
CA ARG A 245 -0.25 -18.38 -24.02
C ARG A 245 0.46 -17.03 -23.78
N MET A 246 0.81 -16.70 -22.54
CA MET A 246 1.39 -15.40 -22.17
C MET A 246 2.90 -15.28 -22.48
N TYR A 247 3.65 -16.37 -22.31
CA TYR A 247 5.11 -16.37 -22.34
C TYR A 247 5.71 -17.28 -23.43
N GLY A 248 4.90 -18.09 -24.11
CA GLY A 248 5.37 -19.04 -25.14
C GLY A 248 6.13 -18.39 -26.30
N GLN A 249 5.83 -17.13 -26.61
CA GLN A 249 6.56 -16.37 -27.64
C GLN A 249 7.87 -15.71 -27.14
N LYS A 250 8.16 -15.74 -25.83
CA LYS A 250 9.33 -15.05 -25.25
C LYS A 250 10.54 -15.96 -25.15
N SER A 251 10.44 -17.03 -24.36
CA SER A 251 11.53 -17.99 -24.17
C SER A 251 11.00 -19.26 -23.49
N PRO A 252 11.43 -20.47 -23.94
CA PRO A 252 11.15 -21.73 -23.27
C PRO A 252 11.59 -21.74 -21.79
N ASP A 253 12.72 -21.11 -21.47
CA ASP A 253 13.24 -21.07 -20.09
C ASP A 253 12.33 -20.26 -19.17
N ILE A 254 11.79 -19.13 -19.66
CA ILE A 254 10.83 -18.32 -18.92
C ILE A 254 9.56 -19.12 -18.68
N VAL A 255 9.05 -19.83 -19.70
CA VAL A 255 7.85 -20.68 -19.55
C VAL A 255 8.09 -21.75 -18.49
N SER A 256 9.20 -22.48 -18.58
CA SER A 256 9.58 -23.53 -17.62
C SER A 256 9.68 -23.00 -16.20
N ALA A 257 10.35 -21.85 -16.00
CA ALA A 257 10.49 -21.21 -14.70
C ALA A 257 9.13 -20.77 -14.11
N ASN A 258 8.23 -20.23 -14.93
CA ASN A 258 6.89 -19.86 -14.47
C ASN A 258 6.05 -21.10 -14.09
N LYS A 259 6.16 -22.22 -14.84
CA LYS A 259 5.48 -23.48 -14.49
C LYS A 259 6.04 -24.10 -13.20
N ALA A 260 7.36 -24.08 -13.03
CA ALA A 260 8.02 -24.52 -11.79
C ALA A 260 7.58 -23.68 -10.59
N ALA A 261 7.38 -22.37 -10.77
CA ALA A 261 6.87 -21.48 -9.73
C ALA A 261 5.48 -21.91 -9.20
N LEU A 262 4.60 -22.43 -10.07
CA LEU A 262 3.28 -22.91 -9.65
C LEU A 262 3.37 -24.09 -8.68
N ALA A 263 4.22 -25.08 -8.99
CA ALA A 263 4.42 -26.24 -8.13
C ALA A 263 5.11 -25.83 -6.81
N ALA A 264 6.19 -25.06 -6.92
CA ALA A 264 6.94 -24.58 -5.75
C ALA A 264 6.07 -23.72 -4.82
N ALA A 265 5.11 -22.95 -5.35
CA ALA A 265 4.19 -22.16 -4.56
C ALA A 265 3.33 -23.03 -3.63
N VAL A 266 2.76 -24.12 -4.14
CA VAL A 266 1.93 -25.03 -3.34
C VAL A 266 2.76 -25.74 -2.26
N GLU A 267 3.97 -26.17 -2.60
CA GLU A 267 4.89 -26.84 -1.66
C GLU A 267 5.39 -25.92 -0.54
N ASN A 268 5.57 -24.63 -0.83
CA ASN A 268 6.10 -23.64 0.13
C ASN A 268 5.01 -22.84 0.86
N LEU A 269 3.74 -23.07 0.54
CA LEU A 269 2.61 -22.44 1.22
C LEU A 269 2.42 -23.08 2.60
N LYS A 270 2.65 -22.31 3.67
CA LYS A 270 2.61 -22.82 5.04
C LYS A 270 1.33 -22.39 5.74
N LYS A 271 0.51 -23.35 6.17
CA LYS A 271 -0.61 -23.09 7.07
C LYS A 271 -0.09 -22.81 8.48
N VAL A 272 -0.46 -21.66 9.04
CA VAL A 272 -0.01 -21.23 10.37
C VAL A 272 -0.98 -21.73 11.44
N GLN A 273 -0.45 -22.46 12.41
CA GLN A 273 -1.18 -22.85 13.63
C GLN A 273 -0.92 -21.80 14.71
N TYR A 274 -1.75 -20.75 14.75
CA TYR A 274 -1.60 -19.66 15.71
C TYR A 274 -2.23 -20.00 17.07
N PRO A 275 -1.64 -19.52 18.19
CA PRO A 275 -2.13 -19.83 19.53
C PRO A 275 -3.39 -19.03 19.86
N GLN A 276 -4.22 -19.61 20.74
CA GLN A 276 -5.44 -18.95 21.24
C GLN A 276 -5.16 -17.63 21.97
N SER A 277 -3.92 -17.42 22.44
CA SER A 277 -3.47 -16.17 23.04
C SER A 277 -3.54 -14.97 22.09
N TRP A 278 -3.63 -15.18 20.78
CA TRP A 278 -3.86 -14.10 19.81
C TRP A 278 -5.17 -13.34 20.04
N LEU A 279 -6.20 -13.99 20.60
CA LEU A 279 -7.46 -13.32 21.00
C LEU A 279 -7.23 -12.25 22.08
N GLN A 280 -6.17 -12.40 22.88
CA GLN A 280 -5.82 -11.50 23.98
C GLN A 280 -4.56 -10.68 23.66
N ALA A 281 -4.16 -10.58 22.40
CA ALA A 281 -2.99 -9.80 22.03
C ALA A 281 -3.25 -8.32 22.34
N GLU A 282 -2.38 -7.67 23.12
CA GLU A 282 -2.54 -6.28 23.51
C GLU A 282 -1.77 -5.33 22.58
N ASP A 283 -2.36 -4.17 22.30
CA ASP A 283 -1.68 -3.08 21.59
C ASP A 283 -0.67 -2.42 22.55
N ASN A 284 0.61 -2.77 22.42
CA ASN A 284 1.71 -2.16 23.17
C ASN A 284 2.67 -1.40 22.25
N GLU A 285 3.57 -0.60 22.83
CA GLU A 285 4.52 0.26 22.08
C GLU A 285 5.39 -0.54 21.09
N ALA A 286 5.76 -1.79 21.42
CA ALA A 286 6.48 -2.68 20.50
C ALA A 286 5.61 -3.15 19.32
N SER A 287 4.35 -3.48 19.55
CA SER A 287 3.39 -3.84 18.50
C SER A 287 3.01 -2.65 17.61
N LEU A 288 3.11 -1.42 18.14
CA LEU A 288 2.86 -0.16 17.44
C LEU A 288 4.07 0.33 16.62
N LYS A 289 5.30 -0.09 16.95
CA LYS A 289 6.49 0.20 16.12
C LYS A 289 6.41 -0.46 14.74
N VAL A 290 5.88 -1.69 14.69
CA VAL A 290 5.54 -2.38 13.43
C VAL A 290 4.45 -1.62 12.68
N MET A 291 3.56 -0.91 13.40
CA MET A 291 2.41 -0.20 12.83
C MET A 291 2.78 1.03 11.98
N ASN A 292 4.00 1.56 12.08
CA ASN A 292 4.23 2.90 11.53
C ASN A 292 5.72 3.31 11.49
N PRO A 293 6.49 3.02 10.43
CA PRO A 293 7.74 3.76 10.20
C PRO A 293 7.47 5.27 10.11
N SER A 294 6.28 5.65 9.66
CA SER A 294 5.76 7.02 9.58
C SER A 294 5.16 7.57 10.88
N GLY A 295 4.90 6.76 11.91
CA GLY A 295 4.12 7.18 13.08
C GLY A 295 4.93 7.64 14.27
N THR A 296 6.23 7.36 14.29
CA THR A 296 7.04 7.73 15.45
C THR A 296 7.61 9.13 15.37
N LYS A 297 7.82 9.73 14.19
CA LYS A 297 8.30 11.12 14.10
C LYS A 297 7.88 11.76 12.77
N TYR A 298 6.67 12.34 12.71
CA TYR A 298 6.49 13.51 11.85
C TYR A 298 7.49 14.54 12.35
N SER A 299 8.59 14.73 11.62
CA SER A 299 9.71 15.55 12.07
C SER A 299 9.42 17.06 12.10
N GLY A 300 8.15 17.46 12.07
CA GLY A 300 7.72 18.84 12.18
C GLY A 300 6.37 18.94 12.85
N GLN A 301 6.03 20.16 13.30
CA GLN A 301 4.67 20.51 13.66
C GLN A 301 3.79 20.35 12.41
N VAL A 302 3.05 19.24 12.33
CA VAL A 302 1.96 19.08 11.37
C VAL A 302 0.74 19.69 12.03
N ASP A 303 0.02 20.57 11.33
CA ASP A 303 -1.27 21.03 11.82
C ASP A 303 -2.24 19.85 11.95
N GLU A 304 -3.22 19.99 12.83
CA GLU A 304 -4.15 18.91 13.16
C GLU A 304 -4.92 18.42 11.93
N PHE A 305 -5.31 19.34 11.05
CA PHE A 305 -6.02 19.03 9.81
C PHE A 305 -5.18 18.14 8.90
N SER A 306 -3.96 18.56 8.58
CA SER A 306 -3.03 17.80 7.75
C SER A 306 -2.68 16.45 8.35
N SER A 307 -2.51 16.36 9.68
CA SER A 307 -2.24 15.09 10.35
C SER A 307 -3.41 14.11 10.18
N LYS A 308 -4.65 14.56 10.45
CA LYS A 308 -5.85 13.73 10.33
C LYS A 308 -6.11 13.31 8.89
N PHE A 309 -5.97 14.25 7.95
CA PHE A 309 -6.21 14.01 6.52
C PHE A 309 -5.20 13.03 5.92
N LEU A 310 -3.90 13.25 6.14
CA LEU A 310 -2.85 12.37 5.60
C LEU A 310 -2.95 10.96 6.19
N LYS A 311 -3.17 10.83 7.51
CA LYS A 311 -3.36 9.52 8.15
C LYS A 311 -4.56 8.78 7.58
N ALA A 312 -5.68 9.46 7.39
CA ALA A 312 -6.88 8.84 6.83
C ALA A 312 -6.65 8.37 5.38
N ILE A 313 -5.93 9.13 4.56
CA ILE A 313 -5.58 8.71 3.19
C ILE A 313 -4.63 7.52 3.22
N ASP A 314 -3.57 7.58 4.02
CA ASP A 314 -2.54 6.55 4.11
C ASP A 314 -3.11 5.23 4.66
N ALA A 315 -4.10 5.28 5.55
CA ALA A 315 -4.81 4.11 6.08
C ALA A 315 -5.98 3.64 5.20
N ARG A 316 -6.31 4.37 4.12
CA ARG A 316 -7.50 4.15 3.26
C ARG A 316 -8.83 4.27 4.02
N GLU A 317 -8.89 5.18 4.98
CA GLU A 317 -10.06 5.51 5.80
C GLU A 317 -10.62 6.92 5.49
N ALA A 318 -10.16 7.56 4.42
CA ALA A 318 -10.57 8.91 4.04
C ALA A 318 -12.09 9.06 3.78
N ASP A 319 -12.78 7.95 3.46
CA ASP A 319 -14.24 7.92 3.35
C ASP A 319 -14.98 8.27 4.64
N ASN A 320 -14.32 8.11 5.81
CA ASN A 320 -14.84 8.44 7.13
C ASN A 320 -14.69 9.93 7.49
N LEU A 321 -14.01 10.72 6.67
CA LEU A 321 -13.88 12.16 6.91
C LEU A 321 -15.23 12.86 6.63
N PRO A 322 -15.78 13.61 7.60
CA PRO A 322 -17.02 14.34 7.40
C PRO A 322 -16.83 15.56 6.51
N VAL A 323 -17.93 16.18 6.06
CA VAL A 323 -17.89 17.40 5.23
C VAL A 323 -17.11 18.53 5.91
N SER A 324 -17.26 18.69 7.23
CA SER A 324 -16.53 19.70 8.02
C SER A 324 -15.01 19.53 8.00
N ALA A 325 -14.50 18.36 7.61
CA ALA A 325 -13.07 18.13 7.50
C ALA A 325 -12.45 18.85 6.30
N PHE A 326 -13.23 19.32 5.32
CA PHE A 326 -12.69 19.89 4.08
C PHE A 326 -12.87 21.40 4.01
N SER A 327 -11.88 22.10 3.45
CA SER A 327 -12.00 23.54 3.16
C SER A 327 -12.93 23.76 1.96
N PRO A 328 -13.95 24.65 2.06
CA PRO A 328 -14.72 25.08 0.90
C PRO A 328 -13.82 25.57 -0.23
N GLY A 329 -14.07 25.13 -1.46
CA GLY A 329 -13.23 25.46 -2.62
C GLY A 329 -12.05 24.51 -2.86
N GLY A 330 -11.76 23.58 -1.94
CA GLY A 330 -10.78 22.51 -2.15
C GLY A 330 -9.31 22.92 -1.97
N GLU A 331 -9.06 23.99 -1.20
CA GLU A 331 -7.70 24.42 -0.88
C GLU A 331 -7.00 23.43 0.06
N THR A 332 -5.71 23.17 -0.21
CA THR A 332 -4.86 22.30 0.63
C THR A 332 -3.51 22.97 0.91
N PRO A 333 -2.92 22.80 2.10
CA PRO A 333 -1.61 23.37 2.40
C PRO A 333 -0.49 22.77 1.51
N ILE A 334 0.51 23.58 1.19
CA ILE A 334 1.71 23.12 0.45
C ILE A 334 2.65 22.30 1.35
N GLY A 335 3.57 21.53 0.76
CA GLY A 335 4.67 20.87 1.48
C GLY A 335 4.30 19.60 2.25
N GLN A 336 3.09 19.06 2.05
CA GLN A 336 2.55 17.91 2.78
C GLN A 336 3.28 16.58 2.53
N SER A 337 3.93 16.43 1.37
CA SER A 337 4.62 15.19 1.00
C SER A 337 5.75 14.80 1.98
N ARG A 338 6.36 15.77 2.66
CA ARG A 338 7.44 15.52 3.64
C ARG A 338 7.01 14.63 4.81
N PHE A 339 5.70 14.53 5.05
CA PHE A 339 5.10 13.80 6.17
C PHE A 339 4.67 12.37 5.81
N GLN A 340 4.63 12.00 4.53
CA GLN A 340 4.13 10.68 4.11
C GLN A 340 5.08 9.52 4.47
N LYS A 341 6.41 9.74 4.38
CA LYS A 341 7.46 8.78 4.75
C LYS A 341 7.12 7.34 4.37
N ARG A 342 6.89 7.10 3.07
CA ARG A 342 6.22 5.90 2.55
C ARG A 342 7.00 4.60 2.79
N ALA A 343 8.32 4.67 2.94
CA ALA A 343 9.24 3.56 3.23
C ALA A 343 9.07 2.37 2.26
N LEU A 344 9.06 2.65 0.95
CA LEU A 344 8.67 1.68 -0.07
C LEU A 344 9.83 0.91 -0.69
N SER A 345 11.04 1.45 -0.60
CA SER A 345 12.15 0.86 -1.31
C SER A 345 12.78 -0.29 -0.54
N GLU A 346 13.06 -1.39 -1.24
CA GLU A 346 13.86 -2.51 -0.74
C GLU A 346 15.33 -2.14 -0.59
N GLU A 347 15.81 -1.14 -1.34
CA GLU A 347 17.20 -0.70 -1.33
C GLU A 347 17.32 0.84 -1.38
N VAL A 348 18.30 1.39 -0.70
CA VAL A 348 18.57 2.84 -0.69
C VAL A 348 20.04 3.10 -1.02
N PRO A 349 20.37 4.22 -1.68
CA PRO A 349 21.75 4.57 -1.96
C PRO A 349 22.50 4.89 -0.65
N VAL A 350 23.72 4.38 -0.51
CA VAL A 350 24.61 4.63 0.62
C VAL A 350 25.84 5.37 0.13
N TRP A 351 26.16 6.47 0.80
CA TRP A 351 27.29 7.31 0.43
C TRP A 351 28.62 6.73 0.90
N ILE A 352 29.61 6.70 -0.02
CA ILE A 352 30.99 6.26 0.23
C ILE A 352 31.88 7.52 0.20
N PRO A 353 32.20 8.10 1.37
CA PRO A 353 32.80 9.43 1.43
C PRO A 353 34.19 9.51 0.77
N ASP A 354 34.94 8.41 0.80
CA ASP A 354 36.32 8.39 0.31
C ASP A 354 36.44 8.57 -1.20
N LEU A 355 35.46 8.07 -1.95
CA LEU A 355 35.39 8.17 -3.41
C LEU A 355 34.75 9.49 -3.89
N CYS A 356 34.01 10.18 -3.01
CA CYS A 356 33.20 11.32 -3.40
C CYS A 356 34.01 12.58 -3.80
N THR A 357 33.74 13.09 -4.99
CA THR A 357 34.31 14.35 -5.51
C THR A 357 33.55 15.61 -5.10
N GLN A 358 32.39 15.49 -4.44
CA GLN A 358 31.52 16.59 -3.99
C GLN A 358 30.98 17.45 -5.15
N CYS A 359 30.53 16.78 -6.22
CA CYS A 359 30.00 17.40 -7.44
C CYS A 359 28.49 17.72 -7.40
N ASN A 360 27.76 17.19 -6.41
CA ASN A 360 26.31 17.29 -6.24
C ASN A 360 25.45 16.71 -7.38
N LEU A 361 26.04 15.96 -8.33
CA LEU A 361 25.30 15.35 -9.44
C LEU A 361 24.21 14.38 -8.96
N CYS A 362 24.47 13.63 -7.90
CA CYS A 362 23.48 12.71 -7.33
C CYS A 362 22.21 13.41 -6.82
N SER A 363 22.33 14.66 -6.37
CA SER A 363 21.22 15.49 -5.89
C SER A 363 20.40 16.04 -7.06
N ILE A 364 21.05 16.64 -8.06
CA ILE A 364 20.34 17.28 -9.18
C ILE A 364 19.55 16.29 -10.03
N VAL A 365 20.03 15.05 -10.16
CA VAL A 365 19.35 14.00 -10.93
C VAL A 365 18.27 13.27 -10.14
N CYS A 366 18.17 13.50 -8.82
CA CYS A 366 17.20 12.80 -7.99
C CYS A 366 15.78 13.28 -8.32
N PRO A 367 14.90 12.40 -8.84
CA PRO A 367 13.54 12.81 -9.24
C PRO A 367 12.61 13.09 -8.06
N HIS A 368 13.04 12.82 -6.82
CA HIS A 368 12.24 12.95 -5.60
C HIS A 368 12.89 13.83 -4.51
N ALA A 369 14.06 14.44 -4.79
CA ALA A 369 14.82 15.23 -3.83
C ALA A 369 15.13 14.51 -2.50
N VAL A 370 15.40 13.19 -2.58
CA VAL A 370 15.65 12.31 -1.42
C VAL A 370 17.12 12.06 -1.14
N ILE A 371 18.02 12.66 -1.91
CA ILE A 371 19.47 12.66 -1.66
C ILE A 371 19.93 14.10 -1.83
N ARG A 372 20.55 14.66 -0.80
CA ARG A 372 20.93 16.08 -0.77
C ARG A 372 22.30 16.27 -0.16
N PRO A 373 23.07 17.27 -0.63
CA PRO A 373 24.30 17.67 0.01
C PRO A 373 24.01 18.63 1.17
N PHE A 374 24.80 18.52 2.23
CA PHE A 374 24.75 19.44 3.37
C PHE A 374 26.14 19.98 3.66
N LEU A 375 26.20 21.25 4.07
CA LEU A 375 27.41 21.92 4.51
C LEU A 375 27.30 22.20 6.00
N LEU A 376 28.27 21.72 6.77
CA LEU A 376 28.30 21.83 8.23
C LEU A 376 29.42 22.78 8.65
N ASP A 377 29.11 23.70 9.54
CA ASP A 377 30.12 24.48 10.23
C ASP A 377 30.78 23.68 11.37
N LYS A 378 31.69 24.32 12.09
CA LYS A 378 32.42 23.68 13.20
C LYS A 378 31.51 23.26 14.36
N LYS A 379 30.46 24.04 14.66
CA LYS A 379 29.53 23.75 15.74
C LYS A 379 28.62 22.59 15.37
N GLU A 380 28.03 22.63 14.17
CA GLU A 380 27.16 21.58 13.63
C GLU A 380 27.93 20.26 13.47
N THR A 381 29.19 20.32 13.04
CA THR A 381 30.06 19.13 12.96
C THR A 381 30.28 18.48 14.33
N ALA A 382 30.32 19.26 15.42
CA ALA A 382 30.52 18.72 16.76
C ALA A 382 29.26 18.02 17.32
N GLU A 383 28.09 18.26 16.71
CA GLU A 383 26.79 17.74 17.15
C GLU A 383 26.30 16.56 16.29
N ILE A 384 27.11 16.09 15.33
CA ILE A 384 26.70 15.00 14.44
C ILE A 384 26.39 13.71 15.21
N PRO A 385 25.31 12.98 14.85
CA PRO A 385 24.95 11.74 15.52
C PRO A 385 25.94 10.60 15.23
N GLN A 386 25.86 9.53 16.01
CA GLN A 386 26.73 8.37 15.83
C GLN A 386 26.60 7.78 14.41
N GLY A 387 27.75 7.51 13.78
CA GLY A 387 27.81 6.96 12.43
C GLY A 387 27.53 7.97 11.31
N TYR A 388 27.26 9.24 11.63
CA TYR A 388 27.10 10.29 10.63
C TYR A 388 28.44 10.61 9.97
N LEU A 389 28.54 10.36 8.67
CA LEU A 389 29.78 10.59 7.93
C LEU A 389 29.81 12.01 7.36
N SER A 390 30.95 12.68 7.49
CA SER A 390 31.23 13.97 6.84
C SER A 390 32.72 14.08 6.50
N ARG A 391 33.08 14.95 5.55
CA ARG A 391 34.48 15.24 5.17
C ARG A 391 34.65 16.73 4.91
N LYS A 392 35.88 17.24 4.91
CA LYS A 392 36.15 18.65 4.57
C LYS A 392 35.55 19.02 3.21
N ALA A 393 34.88 20.17 3.13
CA ALA A 393 34.33 20.68 1.89
C ALA A 393 35.46 21.10 0.92
N LYS A 394 35.29 20.77 -0.36
CA LYS A 394 36.19 21.12 -1.46
C LYS A 394 35.71 22.38 -2.16
N GLY A 395 36.59 23.37 -2.29
CA GLY A 395 36.35 24.67 -2.94
C GLY A 395 36.81 25.81 -2.03
N GLY A 396 37.45 26.84 -2.60
CA GLY A 396 37.97 27.97 -1.81
C GLY A 396 36.88 28.71 -1.02
N GLU A 397 35.71 28.87 -1.65
CA GLU A 397 34.52 29.51 -1.07
C GLU A 397 33.88 28.71 0.08
N LEU A 398 34.17 27.40 0.17
CA LEU A 398 33.65 26.50 1.20
C LEU A 398 34.67 26.21 2.32
N GLY A 399 35.75 27.01 2.38
CA GLY A 399 36.84 26.82 3.31
C GLY A 399 36.37 26.77 4.77
N GLY A 400 36.82 25.75 5.51
CA GLY A 400 36.50 25.57 6.93
C GLY A 400 35.18 24.84 7.22
N LEU A 401 34.40 24.49 6.19
CA LEU A 401 33.17 23.70 6.32
C LEU A 401 33.45 22.21 6.10
N ASN A 402 32.53 21.39 6.62
CA ASN A 402 32.40 19.99 6.25
C ASN A 402 31.24 19.81 5.27
N TYR A 403 31.35 18.75 4.47
CA TYR A 403 30.42 18.34 3.44
C TYR A 403 29.96 16.90 3.72
N THR A 404 28.70 16.64 3.42
CA THR A 404 28.13 15.30 3.49
C THR A 404 27.01 15.15 2.47
N ILE A 405 26.78 13.91 2.03
CA ILE A 405 25.58 13.53 1.27
C ILE A 405 24.69 12.73 2.21
N GLN A 406 23.43 13.13 2.29
CA GLN A 406 22.44 12.47 3.13
C GLN A 406 21.25 12.04 2.30
N VAL A 407 20.67 10.91 2.68
CA VAL A 407 19.58 10.26 1.96
C VAL A 407 18.37 10.17 2.88
N ALA A 408 17.18 10.48 2.38
CA ALA A 408 15.90 10.29 3.04
C ALA A 408 15.39 8.88 2.73
N PRO A 409 15.66 7.86 3.58
CA PRO A 409 15.42 6.47 3.20
C PRO A 409 13.93 6.15 3.08
N TYR A 410 13.07 6.84 3.84
CA TYR A 410 11.62 6.64 3.79
C TYR A 410 10.93 7.33 2.61
N ASP A 411 11.59 8.27 1.95
CA ASP A 411 11.06 8.93 0.75
C ASP A 411 11.68 8.35 -0.53
N CYS A 412 12.84 7.69 -0.42
CA CYS A 412 13.54 7.09 -1.54
C CYS A 412 12.69 6.01 -2.23
N THR A 413 12.69 6.04 -3.56
CA THR A 413 12.00 5.04 -4.39
C THR A 413 12.92 3.92 -4.89
N GLY A 414 14.22 3.99 -4.61
CA GLY A 414 15.21 3.00 -5.06
C GLY A 414 15.45 2.97 -6.57
N CYS A 415 15.19 4.07 -7.27
CA CYS A 415 15.36 4.15 -8.72
C CYS A 415 16.83 4.07 -9.22
N ALA A 416 17.81 4.09 -8.32
CA ALA A 416 19.25 4.01 -8.59
C ALA A 416 19.85 5.10 -9.52
N VAL A 417 19.07 6.04 -10.05
CA VAL A 417 19.57 7.12 -10.95
C VAL A 417 20.76 7.89 -10.35
N CYS A 418 20.74 8.16 -9.04
CA CYS A 418 21.84 8.84 -8.37
C CYS A 418 23.14 8.02 -8.31
N VAL A 419 23.02 6.69 -8.24
CA VAL A 419 24.15 5.75 -8.29
C VAL A 419 24.70 5.69 -9.70
N GLU A 420 23.84 5.47 -10.70
CA GLU A 420 24.23 5.39 -12.12
C GLU A 420 24.89 6.67 -12.64
N MET A 421 24.45 7.83 -12.14
CA MET A 421 25.00 9.14 -12.52
C MET A 421 26.26 9.52 -11.74
N CYS A 422 26.67 8.74 -10.74
CA CYS A 422 27.87 9.04 -9.97
C CYS A 422 29.12 8.69 -10.80
N PRO A 423 29.97 9.67 -11.16
CA PRO A 423 31.13 9.39 -12.01
C PRO A 423 32.27 8.66 -11.27
N ASP A 424 32.19 8.55 -9.94
CA ASP A 424 33.26 8.06 -9.08
C ASP A 424 32.84 6.84 -8.23
N ASP A 425 31.69 6.22 -8.54
CA ASP A 425 31.12 5.09 -7.77
C ASP A 425 31.01 5.36 -6.25
N ALA A 426 30.79 6.63 -5.88
CA ALA A 426 30.70 7.07 -4.48
C ALA A 426 29.33 6.81 -3.83
N LEU A 427 28.45 6.07 -4.50
CA LEU A 427 27.15 5.65 -4.03
C LEU A 427 26.91 4.19 -4.39
N GLU A 428 26.35 3.41 -3.47
CA GLU A 428 26.01 1.99 -3.70
C GLU A 428 24.60 1.72 -3.20
N MET A 429 23.79 0.96 -3.95
CA MET A 429 22.49 0.49 -3.47
C MET A 429 22.69 -0.58 -2.39
N LYS A 430 22.06 -0.41 -1.22
CA LYS A 430 22.08 -1.39 -0.13
C LYS A 430 20.67 -1.69 0.38
N PRO A 431 20.42 -2.90 0.93
CA PRO A 431 19.15 -3.24 1.55
C PRO A 431 18.69 -2.22 2.59
N SER A 432 17.42 -1.83 2.51
CA SER A 432 16.85 -0.71 3.26
C SER A 432 16.57 -1.06 4.72
N MET A 433 16.22 -2.31 5.04
CA MET A 433 15.88 -2.77 6.40
C MET A 433 17.01 -2.57 7.42
N LEU A 434 18.27 -2.71 7.01
CA LEU A 434 19.43 -2.51 7.91
C LEU A 434 19.80 -1.03 8.10
N SER A 435 19.27 -0.16 7.26
CA SER A 435 19.80 1.18 6.99
C SER A 435 18.81 2.30 7.32
N GLN A 436 17.51 2.00 7.30
CA GLN A 436 16.43 2.99 7.36
C GLN A 436 16.43 3.81 8.66
N GLU A 437 16.53 3.21 9.84
CA GLU A 437 16.43 3.96 11.11
C GLU A 437 17.61 4.94 11.27
N LYS A 438 18.85 4.45 11.15
CA LYS A 438 20.05 5.28 11.32
C LYS A 438 20.16 6.36 10.25
N PHE A 439 19.92 6.04 8.98
CA PHE A 439 19.98 7.05 7.93
C PHE A 439 18.83 8.04 8.01
N ASN A 440 17.66 7.64 8.53
CA ASN A 440 16.59 8.58 8.80
C ASN A 440 16.95 9.54 9.95
N GLU A 441 17.60 9.06 11.01
CA GLU A 441 18.14 9.95 12.06
C GLU A 441 19.16 10.94 11.50
N HIS A 442 20.05 10.49 10.62
CA HIS A 442 21.03 11.35 9.97
C HIS A 442 20.37 12.38 9.04
N TRP A 443 19.38 11.96 8.26
CA TRP A 443 18.57 12.84 7.43
C TRP A 443 17.85 13.91 8.25
N GLU A 444 17.21 13.53 9.36
CA GLU A 444 16.49 14.45 10.22
C GLU A 444 17.42 15.41 10.96
N PHE A 445 18.59 14.97 11.40
CA PHE A 445 19.62 15.88 11.91
C PHE A 445 19.99 16.91 10.84
N SER A 446 20.19 16.47 9.61
CA SER A 446 20.61 17.35 8.51
C SER A 446 19.54 18.38 8.14
N LEU A 447 18.26 18.01 8.21
CA LEU A 447 17.17 18.94 7.93
C LEU A 447 16.91 19.95 9.05
N ASN A 448 17.08 19.55 10.31
CA ASN A 448 16.59 20.34 11.45
C ASN A 448 17.71 21.04 12.24
N ALA A 449 18.93 20.49 12.24
CA ALA A 449 20.06 21.03 13.01
C ALA A 449 21.11 21.74 12.14
N VAL A 450 21.19 21.42 10.85
CA VAL A 450 22.14 22.08 9.93
C VAL A 450 21.50 23.30 9.30
N SER A 451 22.11 24.46 9.50
CA SER A 451 21.70 25.72 8.89
C SER A 451 21.94 25.72 7.38
N LEU A 452 21.00 26.33 6.64
CA LEU A 452 21.12 26.52 5.19
C LEU A 452 22.27 27.50 4.89
N LYS A 453 23.11 27.13 3.92
CA LYS A 453 24.30 27.89 3.49
C LYS A 453 24.25 28.10 1.97
N ASP A 454 23.13 28.66 1.51
CA ASP A 454 22.73 28.82 0.11
C ASP A 454 23.44 29.97 -0.63
N ASN A 455 24.20 30.79 0.08
CA ASN A 455 24.85 32.01 -0.43
C ASN A 455 26.36 31.87 -0.69
N LEU A 456 26.93 30.66 -0.56
CA LEU A 456 28.38 30.42 -0.66
C LEU A 456 28.88 30.06 -2.06
N MET A 457 27.98 29.73 -2.99
CA MET A 457 28.32 29.37 -4.37
C MET A 457 27.31 29.98 -5.35
N ASP A 458 27.68 30.10 -6.62
CA ASP A 458 26.74 30.52 -7.67
C ASP A 458 25.58 29.53 -7.79
N LYS A 459 24.36 29.99 -7.50
CA LYS A 459 23.11 29.23 -7.59
C LYS A 459 22.79 28.69 -9.00
N ASN A 460 23.41 29.24 -10.04
CA ASN A 460 23.25 28.77 -11.42
C ASN A 460 24.28 27.70 -11.81
N SER A 461 25.30 27.46 -10.98
CA SER A 461 26.24 26.34 -11.18
C SER A 461 25.61 25.02 -10.74
N VAL A 462 25.95 23.90 -11.39
CA VAL A 462 25.43 22.57 -11.01
C VAL A 462 25.67 22.24 -9.54
N LYS A 463 26.84 22.59 -9.01
CA LYS A 463 27.17 22.35 -7.60
C LYS A 463 26.41 23.29 -6.67
N GLY A 464 26.45 24.60 -6.94
CA GLY A 464 25.84 25.63 -6.09
C GLY A 464 24.31 25.55 -6.06
N SER A 465 23.67 25.16 -7.17
CA SER A 465 22.22 25.02 -7.24
C SER A 465 21.67 23.93 -6.30
N GLN A 466 22.49 22.98 -5.86
CA GLN A 466 22.08 21.89 -4.96
C GLN A 466 22.28 22.21 -3.48
N PHE A 467 22.84 23.39 -3.15
CA PHE A 467 22.89 23.90 -1.78
C PHE A 467 21.74 24.88 -1.46
N GLN A 468 20.78 25.02 -2.38
CA GLN A 468 19.60 25.89 -2.26
C GLN A 468 18.45 25.20 -1.52
#